data_AF-A0A533YLM3-F1
#
_entry.id   AF-A0A533YLM3-F1
#
_cell.length_a   1.000
_cell.length_b   1.000
_cell.length_c   1.000
_cell.angle_alpha   90.00
_cell.angle_beta   90.00
_cell.angle_gamma   90.00
#
_symmetry.space_group_name_H-M   'P 1'
#
loop_
_entity.id
_entity.type
_entity.pdbx_description
1 polymer ?
#
loop_
_entity_poly.entity_id
_entity_poly.type
_entity_poly.pdbx_seq_one_letter_code
_entity_poly.pdbx_strand_id
1 'polypeptide(L)'
;MNNRTLKATFAFTSLIVGLHIVAYFYPKTLFWGFHFLGFLPAYDLILYGILFCLSLTYMLTRGAERPLSFISELMSSKPTVFLGICIVTFIGGVFLFHIRAPLLGDSFFVINNLANTFRGAHVLHTYSEPFAMAVFYVLLKLLGTVSYPEMLRGFFVVDAILGIGFMINLFVIVRNLLTDPKEQALLFFYVLATPTMQLFFGYVESYPVVLFSLSLFLLVVVLYHKQKLPFSMVFPLYLLQVLVHFLNVLFAPAVLYLAYHERKNKGARHILLGMGITIALASIILLAAGGDIVRYLPKAAHTHYLSLVQTGDLYQSYTLFPAYHFIDLANLVMLLAPFTIFLLAIVYLKEFLRNIGEGW
;
A
#
# COMPACT_ATOMS: atom_id res chain seq x y z
N MET A 1 -18.48 19.15 -10.93
CA MET A 1 -18.45 19.16 -9.44
C MET A 1 -19.18 20.39 -8.90
N ASN A 2 -19.88 20.32 -7.75
CA ASN A 2 -20.41 21.53 -7.12
C ASN A 2 -19.23 22.45 -6.73
N ASN A 3 -19.34 23.74 -7.03
CA ASN A 3 -18.37 24.78 -6.71
C ASN A 3 -17.94 24.72 -5.22
N ARG A 4 -18.84 24.31 -4.32
CA ARG A 4 -18.54 24.14 -2.88
C ARG A 4 -17.50 23.04 -2.59
N THR A 5 -17.65 21.84 -3.16
CA THR A 5 -16.72 20.73 -2.92
C THR A 5 -15.34 21.06 -3.46
N LEU A 6 -15.28 21.68 -4.64
CA LEU A 6 -14.02 22.12 -5.23
C LEU A 6 -13.30 23.16 -4.34
N LYS A 7 -14.03 24.17 -3.85
CA LYS A 7 -13.50 25.15 -2.89
C LYS A 7 -12.98 24.50 -1.60
N ALA A 8 -13.73 23.53 -1.06
CA ALA A 8 -13.31 22.79 0.13
C ALA A 8 -12.02 22.00 -0.13
N THR A 9 -11.91 21.31 -1.27
CA THR A 9 -10.68 20.61 -1.67
C THR A 9 -9.51 21.57 -1.78
N PHE A 10 -9.68 22.76 -2.39
CA PHE A 10 -8.60 23.75 -2.45
C PHE A 10 -8.18 24.26 -1.08
N ALA A 11 -9.14 24.58 -0.22
CA ALA A 11 -8.84 25.02 1.14
C ALA A 11 -8.05 23.94 1.91
N PHE A 12 -8.47 22.68 1.79
CA PHE A 12 -7.79 21.56 2.43
C PHE A 12 -6.40 21.31 1.85
N THR A 13 -6.23 21.29 0.52
CA THR A 13 -4.91 21.17 -0.11
C THR A 13 -3.98 22.31 0.33
N SER A 14 -4.49 23.55 0.38
CA SER A 14 -3.70 24.71 0.83
C SER A 14 -3.28 24.57 2.30
N LEU A 15 -4.16 24.03 3.14
CA LEU A 15 -3.83 23.72 4.53
C LEU A 15 -2.70 22.67 4.62
N ILE A 16 -2.80 21.57 3.88
CA ILE A 16 -1.76 20.52 3.86
C ILE A 16 -0.41 21.07 3.40
N VAL A 17 -0.41 21.84 2.30
CA VAL A 17 0.79 22.51 1.79
C VAL A 17 1.35 23.49 2.83
N GLY A 18 0.49 24.27 3.49
CA GLY A 18 0.88 25.16 4.58
C GLY A 18 1.54 24.42 5.74
N LEU A 19 1.01 23.25 6.13
CA LEU A 19 1.60 22.40 7.16
C LEU A 19 2.99 21.90 6.77
N HIS A 20 3.18 21.46 5.51
CA HIS A 20 4.49 21.06 5.00
C HIS A 20 5.50 22.22 5.01
N ILE A 21 5.08 23.44 4.63
CA ILE A 21 5.92 24.63 4.68
C ILE A 21 6.29 25.00 6.12
N VAL A 22 5.34 24.96 7.05
CA VAL A 22 5.64 25.23 8.47
C VAL A 22 6.60 24.18 9.03
N ALA A 23 6.39 22.91 8.71
CA ALA A 23 7.23 21.82 9.17
C ALA A 23 8.63 21.81 8.54
N TYR A 24 8.80 22.43 7.36
CA TYR A 24 10.12 22.68 6.78
C TYR A 24 11.01 23.51 7.72
N PHE A 25 10.46 24.57 8.31
CA PHE A 25 11.21 25.44 9.24
C PHE A 25 11.32 24.87 10.65
N TYR A 26 10.44 23.93 11.01
CA TYR A 26 10.39 23.33 12.35
C TYR A 26 10.24 21.79 12.28
N PRO A 27 11.23 21.05 11.77
CA PRO A 27 11.17 19.60 11.62
C PRO A 27 11.34 18.89 12.96
N LYS A 28 10.29 18.92 13.80
CA LYS A 28 10.25 18.26 15.11
C LYS A 28 9.72 16.83 14.98
N THR A 29 10.10 15.98 15.92
CA THR A 29 9.61 14.60 16.03
C THR A 29 8.09 14.52 16.18
N LEU A 30 7.45 15.51 16.81
CA LEU A 30 6.00 15.57 16.96
C LEU A 30 5.22 15.71 15.64
N PHE A 31 5.89 16.06 14.54
CA PHE A 31 5.28 16.34 13.24
C PHE A 31 5.81 15.42 12.14
N TRP A 32 6.22 14.21 12.52
CA TRP A 32 6.90 13.29 11.61
C TRP A 32 6.08 12.92 10.38
N GLY A 33 4.75 13.04 10.43
CA GLY A 33 3.87 12.74 9.30
C GLY A 33 3.95 13.72 8.13
N PHE A 34 4.48 14.94 8.35
CA PHE A 34 4.50 15.99 7.32
C PHE A 34 5.78 16.86 7.31
N HIS A 35 6.78 16.54 8.13
CA HIS A 35 8.02 17.32 8.23
C HIS A 35 9.11 16.98 7.19
N PHE A 36 8.86 16.05 6.28
CA PHE A 36 9.90 15.49 5.39
C PHE A 36 10.59 16.53 4.51
N LEU A 37 9.89 17.61 4.11
CA LEU A 37 10.51 18.69 3.34
C LEU A 37 11.65 19.38 4.10
N GLY A 38 11.60 19.42 5.43
CA GLY A 38 12.64 20.06 6.27
C GLY A 38 14.01 19.38 6.20
N PHE A 39 14.07 18.15 5.65
CA PHE A 39 15.32 17.43 5.40
C PHE A 39 15.82 17.57 3.96
N LEU A 40 15.08 18.29 3.11
CA LEU A 40 15.46 18.54 1.72
C LEU A 40 16.10 19.93 1.57
N PRO A 41 16.99 20.10 0.56
CA PRO A 41 17.49 21.41 0.18
C PRO A 41 16.39 22.44 -0.11
N ALA A 42 16.69 23.72 0.09
CA ALA A 42 15.71 24.80 -0.07
C ALA A 42 15.13 24.91 -1.50
N TYR A 43 15.86 24.47 -2.53
CA TYR A 43 15.34 24.46 -3.90
C TYR A 43 14.15 23.50 -4.07
N ASP A 44 14.07 22.42 -3.29
CA ASP A 44 12.95 21.48 -3.35
C ASP A 44 11.68 22.10 -2.76
N LEU A 45 11.82 22.88 -1.68
CA LEU A 45 10.70 23.67 -1.13
C LEU A 45 10.21 24.71 -2.15
N ILE A 46 11.12 25.41 -2.81
CA ILE A 46 10.78 26.41 -3.84
C ILE A 46 10.05 25.73 -4.99
N LEU A 47 10.58 24.60 -5.49
CA LEU A 47 9.94 23.82 -6.55
C LEU A 47 8.55 23.33 -6.13
N TYR A 48 8.41 22.79 -4.92
CA TYR A 48 7.13 22.37 -4.35
C TYR A 48 6.11 23.51 -4.31
N GLY A 49 6.53 24.69 -3.83
CA GLY A 49 5.71 25.90 -3.81
C GLY A 49 5.30 26.38 -5.20
N ILE A 50 6.23 26.38 -6.16
CA ILE A 50 5.94 26.74 -7.56
C ILE A 50 4.93 25.76 -8.17
N LEU A 51 5.13 24.45 -8.03
CA LEU A 51 4.23 23.43 -8.56
C LEU A 51 2.82 23.54 -7.95
N PHE A 52 2.74 23.81 -6.64
CA PHE A 52 1.47 24.08 -5.98
C PHE A 52 0.80 25.33 -6.54
N CYS A 53 1.50 26.46 -6.62
CA CYS A 53 0.95 27.72 -7.15
C CYS A 53 0.50 27.59 -8.61
N LEU A 54 1.28 26.91 -9.45
CA LEU A 54 0.93 26.65 -10.85
C LEU A 54 -0.29 25.76 -10.96
N SER A 55 -0.35 24.69 -10.17
CA SER A 55 -1.49 23.78 -10.13
C SER A 55 -2.75 24.48 -9.63
N LEU A 56 -2.64 25.26 -8.54
CA LEU A 56 -3.75 26.05 -8.00
C LEU A 56 -4.26 27.07 -9.03
N THR A 57 -3.35 27.83 -9.64
CA THR A 57 -3.70 28.84 -10.66
C THR A 57 -4.36 28.19 -11.88
N TYR A 58 -3.80 27.08 -12.36
CA TYR A 58 -4.38 26.33 -13.48
C TYR A 58 -5.79 25.86 -13.14
N MET A 59 -5.99 25.28 -11.96
CA MET A 59 -7.27 24.74 -11.53
C MET A 59 -8.32 25.84 -11.30
N LEU A 60 -7.92 27.01 -10.79
CA LEU A 60 -8.81 28.16 -10.62
C LEU A 60 -9.21 28.83 -11.94
N THR A 61 -8.31 28.84 -12.94
CA THR A 61 -8.54 29.54 -14.22
C THR A 61 -9.18 28.66 -15.30
N ARG A 62 -8.77 27.39 -15.39
CA ARG A 62 -9.19 26.47 -16.47
C ARG A 62 -10.05 25.30 -15.98
N GLY A 63 -10.17 25.13 -14.66
CA GLY A 63 -10.87 24.01 -14.04
C GLY A 63 -10.10 22.69 -14.13
N ALA A 64 -10.43 21.76 -13.24
CA ALA A 64 -9.85 20.41 -13.22
C ALA A 64 -10.40 19.50 -14.33
N GLU A 65 -11.50 19.90 -14.98
CA GLU A 65 -12.24 19.02 -15.87
C GLU A 65 -11.49 18.73 -17.17
N ARG A 66 -10.74 19.69 -17.71
CA ARG A 66 -10.02 19.51 -18.98
C ARG A 66 -8.88 18.46 -18.88
N PRO A 67 -7.91 18.56 -17.96
CA PRO A 67 -6.86 17.55 -17.83
C PRO A 67 -7.45 16.20 -17.44
N LEU A 68 -8.43 16.18 -16.52
CA LEU A 68 -9.08 14.94 -16.12
C LEU A 68 -9.82 14.28 -17.28
N SER A 69 -10.53 15.06 -18.11
CA SER A 69 -11.23 14.53 -19.28
C SER A 69 -10.25 13.92 -20.28
N PHE A 70 -9.15 14.62 -20.59
CA PHE A 70 -8.09 14.08 -21.46
C PHE A 70 -7.50 12.77 -20.92
N ILE A 71 -7.16 12.73 -19.64
CA ILE A 71 -6.61 11.54 -18.98
C ILE A 71 -7.62 10.39 -19.01
N SER A 72 -8.88 10.66 -18.66
CA SER A 72 -9.95 9.68 -18.63
C SER A 72 -10.29 9.14 -20.04
N GLU A 73 -10.24 10.00 -21.05
CA GLU A 73 -10.45 9.63 -22.44
C GLU A 73 -9.30 8.75 -22.93
N LEU A 74 -8.04 9.10 -22.62
CA LEU A 74 -6.89 8.27 -22.95
C LEU A 74 -6.97 6.90 -22.28
N MET A 75 -7.32 6.87 -20.99
CA MET A 75 -7.51 5.65 -20.20
C MET A 75 -8.61 4.74 -20.78
N SER A 76 -9.72 5.31 -21.25
CA SER A 76 -10.85 4.56 -21.79
C SER A 76 -10.64 4.14 -23.25
N SER A 77 -10.17 5.05 -24.10
CA SER A 77 -10.03 4.83 -25.55
C SER A 77 -8.78 4.05 -25.94
N LYS A 78 -7.67 4.26 -25.21
CA LYS A 78 -6.36 3.63 -25.49
C LYS A 78 -5.76 3.08 -24.19
N PRO A 79 -6.41 2.09 -23.54
CA PRO A 79 -6.05 1.62 -22.21
C PRO A 79 -4.62 1.10 -22.11
N THR A 80 -4.12 0.42 -23.14
CA THR A 80 -2.74 -0.11 -23.19
C THR A 80 -1.69 1.00 -23.30
N VAL A 81 -1.97 2.04 -24.11
CA VAL A 81 -1.08 3.22 -24.25
C VAL A 81 -1.05 4.00 -22.95
N PHE A 82 -2.21 4.24 -22.34
CA PHE A 82 -2.32 4.89 -21.04
C PHE A 82 -1.48 4.16 -19.97
N LEU A 83 -1.67 2.85 -19.83
CA LEU A 83 -0.94 2.04 -18.86
C LEU A 83 0.57 2.01 -19.17
N GLY A 84 0.94 1.91 -20.45
CA GLY A 84 2.33 1.99 -20.89
C GLY A 84 3.01 3.31 -20.51
N ILE A 85 2.34 4.45 -20.71
CA ILE A 85 2.84 5.78 -20.29
C ILE A 85 3.02 5.81 -18.77
N CYS A 86 2.05 5.30 -18.00
CA CYS A 86 2.14 5.26 -16.54
C CYS A 86 3.31 4.41 -16.07
N ILE A 87 3.51 3.22 -16.65
CA ILE A 87 4.62 2.32 -16.33
C ILE A 87 5.97 2.96 -16.67
N VAL A 88 6.11 3.57 -17.86
CA VAL A 88 7.35 4.26 -18.25
C VAL A 88 7.65 5.43 -17.30
N THR A 89 6.62 6.19 -16.91
CA THR A 89 6.76 7.29 -15.94
C THR A 89 7.17 6.76 -14.57
N PHE A 90 6.56 5.67 -14.11
CA PHE A 90 6.90 5.01 -12.85
C PHE A 90 8.35 4.51 -12.86
N ILE A 91 8.79 3.82 -13.92
CA ILE A 91 10.17 3.37 -14.08
C ILE A 91 11.14 4.56 -14.03
N GLY A 92 10.83 5.64 -14.75
CA GLY A 92 11.60 6.88 -14.68
C GLY A 92 11.69 7.42 -13.25
N GLY A 93 10.59 7.43 -12.51
CA GLY A 93 10.54 7.81 -11.10
C GLY A 93 11.38 6.91 -10.20
N VAL A 94 11.30 5.59 -10.37
CA VAL A 94 12.10 4.60 -9.64
C VAL A 94 13.60 4.84 -9.84
N PHE A 95 14.05 5.14 -11.06
CA PHE A 95 15.46 5.46 -11.32
C PHE A 95 15.90 6.82 -10.76
N LEU A 96 15.04 7.83 -10.82
CA LEU A 96 15.36 9.18 -10.33
C LEU A 96 15.37 9.28 -8.82
N PHE A 97 14.42 8.61 -8.15
CA PHE A 97 14.15 8.73 -6.73
C PHE A 97 14.48 7.43 -5.96
N HIS A 98 15.35 6.59 -6.52
CA HIS A 98 15.75 5.34 -5.87
C HIS A 98 16.35 5.60 -4.48
N ILE A 99 15.95 4.76 -3.52
CA ILE A 99 16.41 4.87 -2.14
C ILE A 99 17.85 4.35 -2.05
N ARG A 100 18.78 5.27 -1.76
CA ARG A 100 20.22 4.99 -1.69
C ARG A 100 20.70 4.49 -0.33
N ALA A 101 19.99 4.89 0.73
CA ALA A 101 20.42 4.69 2.11
C ALA A 101 19.31 3.93 2.87
N PRO A 102 19.47 2.63 3.13
CA PRO A 102 18.50 1.82 3.87
C PRO A 102 18.65 2.04 5.39
N LEU A 103 18.55 3.29 5.84
CA LEU A 103 18.76 3.69 7.23
C LEU A 103 17.51 3.61 8.10
N LEU A 104 16.34 3.40 7.49
CA LEU A 104 15.05 3.37 8.16
C LEU A 104 14.50 1.95 8.21
N GLY A 105 13.65 1.68 9.19
CA GLY A 105 12.94 0.43 9.34
C GLY A 105 13.85 -0.78 9.55
N ASP A 106 13.43 -1.92 8.99
CA ASP A 106 14.05 -3.23 9.20
C ASP A 106 15.09 -3.58 8.13
N SER A 107 15.51 -2.62 7.30
CA SER A 107 16.36 -2.92 6.15
C SER A 107 17.70 -3.57 6.52
N PHE A 108 18.38 -3.08 7.56
CA PHE A 108 19.62 -3.71 8.04
C PHE A 108 19.39 -5.13 8.54
N PHE A 109 18.25 -5.34 9.21
CA PHE A 109 17.86 -6.64 9.72
C PHE A 109 17.62 -7.63 8.56
N VAL A 110 16.85 -7.23 7.54
CA VAL A 110 16.56 -8.00 6.33
C VAL A 110 17.84 -8.36 5.56
N ILE A 111 18.71 -7.37 5.33
CA ILE A 111 19.97 -7.58 4.60
C ILE A 111 20.88 -8.52 5.38
N ASN A 112 21.05 -8.32 6.68
CA ASN A 112 21.91 -9.18 7.50
C ASN A 112 21.40 -10.62 7.53
N ASN A 113 20.08 -10.82 7.66
CA ASN A 113 19.45 -12.13 7.61
C ASN A 113 19.72 -12.84 6.28
N LEU A 114 19.54 -12.15 5.15
CA LEU A 114 19.81 -12.72 3.82
C LEU A 114 21.30 -13.00 3.60
N ALA A 115 22.18 -12.06 3.95
CA ALA A 115 23.63 -12.19 3.80
C ALA A 115 24.17 -13.41 4.54
N ASN A 116 23.78 -13.56 5.80
CA ASN A 116 24.20 -14.69 6.64
C ASN A 116 23.58 -16.00 6.17
N THR A 117 22.35 -15.98 5.65
CA THR A 117 21.74 -17.15 5.01
C THR A 117 22.53 -17.59 3.78
N PHE A 118 22.92 -16.67 2.89
CA PHE A 118 23.71 -17.01 1.71
C PHE A 118 25.11 -17.54 2.05
N ARG A 119 25.69 -17.08 3.16
CA ARG A 119 26.98 -17.60 3.69
C ARG A 119 26.84 -18.92 4.43
N GLY A 120 25.62 -19.44 4.61
CA GLY A 120 25.36 -20.65 5.40
C GLY A 120 25.58 -20.48 6.90
N ALA A 121 25.64 -19.25 7.42
CA ALA A 121 25.82 -18.99 8.84
C ALA A 121 24.59 -19.35 9.66
N HIS A 122 23.39 -19.17 9.09
CA HIS A 122 22.14 -19.65 9.66
C HIS A 122 21.11 -19.93 8.55
N VAL A 123 19.99 -20.51 8.92
CA VAL A 123 18.85 -20.70 8.01
C VAL A 123 18.08 -19.38 7.84
N LEU A 124 17.34 -19.22 6.73
CA LEU A 124 16.53 -18.02 6.51
C LEU A 124 15.52 -17.84 7.65
N HIS A 125 15.59 -16.68 8.33
CA HIS A 125 14.58 -16.28 9.29
C HIS A 125 13.46 -15.52 8.59
N THR A 126 12.24 -16.02 8.71
CA THR A 126 11.07 -15.57 7.95
C THR A 126 10.12 -14.65 8.72
N TYR A 127 10.26 -14.60 10.06
CA TYR A 127 9.43 -13.80 10.96
C TYR A 127 7.93 -13.93 10.64
N SER A 128 7.22 -12.81 10.59
CA SER A 128 5.79 -12.73 10.30
C SER A 128 5.47 -12.75 8.80
N GLU A 129 6.47 -12.91 7.94
CA GLU A 129 6.39 -12.63 6.50
C GLU A 129 7.07 -13.71 5.63
N PRO A 130 6.74 -14.99 5.85
CA PRO A 130 7.56 -16.09 5.33
C PRO A 130 7.63 -16.14 3.81
N PHE A 131 6.52 -15.90 3.13
CA PHE A 131 6.51 -15.94 1.69
C PHE A 131 7.16 -14.69 1.08
N ALA A 132 7.03 -13.52 1.69
CA ALA A 132 7.69 -12.30 1.20
C ALA A 132 9.22 -12.45 1.27
N MET A 133 9.74 -12.92 2.42
CA MET A 133 11.17 -13.19 2.57
C MET A 133 11.67 -14.30 1.64
N ALA A 134 10.86 -15.34 1.41
CA ALA A 134 11.20 -16.39 0.45
C ALA A 134 11.28 -15.87 -0.99
N VAL A 135 10.39 -14.98 -1.40
CA VAL A 135 10.41 -14.33 -2.73
C VAL A 135 11.73 -13.58 -2.93
N PHE A 136 12.12 -12.73 -1.99
CA PHE A 136 13.40 -12.03 -2.08
C PHE A 136 14.59 -12.99 -2.06
N TYR A 137 14.60 -13.97 -1.16
CA TYR A 137 15.68 -14.96 -1.11
C TYR A 137 15.86 -15.70 -2.44
N VAL A 138 14.78 -16.17 -3.06
CA VAL A 138 14.84 -16.88 -4.34
C VAL A 138 15.31 -15.95 -5.46
N LEU A 139 14.75 -14.75 -5.56
CA LEU A 139 15.10 -13.81 -6.62
C LEU A 139 16.54 -13.33 -6.51
N LEU A 140 17.01 -12.98 -5.32
CA LEU A 140 18.39 -12.58 -5.07
C LEU A 140 19.37 -13.74 -5.33
N LYS A 141 18.99 -14.97 -4.97
CA LYS A 141 19.78 -16.16 -5.29
C LYS A 141 19.90 -16.38 -6.80
N LEU A 142 18.81 -16.21 -7.55
CA LEU A 142 18.80 -16.35 -9.01
C LEU A 142 19.61 -15.25 -9.70
N LEU A 143 19.62 -14.03 -9.14
CA LEU A 143 20.44 -12.92 -9.63
C LEU A 143 21.91 -13.04 -9.20
N GLY A 144 22.28 -14.00 -8.34
CA GLY A 144 23.63 -14.17 -7.83
C GLY A 144 24.09 -13.03 -6.91
N THR A 145 23.17 -12.27 -6.31
CA THR A 145 23.49 -11.09 -5.51
C THR A 145 23.77 -11.48 -4.06
N VAL A 146 25.05 -11.65 -3.72
CA VAL A 146 25.48 -12.12 -2.39
C VAL A 146 26.22 -11.05 -1.58
N SER A 147 26.75 -10.02 -2.24
CA SER A 147 27.35 -8.88 -1.55
C SER A 147 26.33 -7.80 -1.22
N TYR A 148 26.66 -6.92 -0.27
CA TYR A 148 25.76 -5.85 0.17
C TYR A 148 25.31 -4.93 -0.98
N PRO A 149 26.21 -4.36 -1.83
CA PRO A 149 25.78 -3.50 -2.94
C PRO A 149 24.96 -4.24 -4.00
N GLU A 150 25.25 -5.52 -4.22
CA GLU A 150 24.49 -6.35 -5.16
C GLU A 150 23.09 -6.64 -4.64
N MET A 151 22.94 -6.94 -3.34
CA MET A 151 21.62 -7.15 -2.73
C MET A 151 20.75 -5.89 -2.86
N LEU A 152 21.29 -4.69 -2.61
CA LEU A 152 20.53 -3.45 -2.81
C LEU A 152 20.01 -3.30 -4.25
N ARG A 153 20.84 -3.64 -5.25
CA ARG A 153 20.42 -3.66 -6.67
C ARG A 153 19.37 -4.73 -6.93
N GLY A 154 19.49 -5.89 -6.30
CA GLY A 154 18.52 -6.96 -6.38
C GLY A 154 17.16 -6.54 -5.84
N PHE A 155 17.11 -5.94 -4.63
CA PHE A 155 15.89 -5.34 -4.07
C PHE A 155 15.29 -4.30 -5.02
N PHE A 156 16.10 -3.36 -5.50
CA PHE A 156 15.67 -2.36 -6.47
C PHE A 156 14.98 -2.96 -7.72
N VAL A 157 15.55 -4.00 -8.31
CA VAL A 157 14.95 -4.67 -9.49
C VAL A 157 13.64 -5.38 -9.12
N VAL A 158 13.63 -6.12 -8.00
CA VAL A 158 12.45 -6.86 -7.55
C VAL A 158 11.30 -5.90 -7.23
N ASP A 159 11.59 -4.83 -6.49
CA ASP A 159 10.62 -3.81 -6.10
C ASP A 159 10.01 -3.10 -7.31
N ALA A 160 10.84 -2.77 -8.31
CA ALA A 160 10.36 -2.18 -9.56
C ALA A 160 9.40 -3.11 -10.30
N ILE A 161 9.71 -4.41 -10.39
CA ILE A 161 8.85 -5.42 -11.03
C ILE A 161 7.53 -5.56 -10.27
N LEU A 162 7.58 -5.63 -8.93
CA LEU A 162 6.39 -5.70 -8.08
C LEU A 162 5.53 -4.45 -8.20
N GLY A 163 6.14 -3.26 -8.31
CA GLY A 163 5.47 -2.00 -8.54
C GLY A 163 4.74 -1.95 -9.90
N ILE A 164 5.37 -2.44 -10.97
CA ILE A 164 4.72 -2.59 -12.27
C ILE A 164 3.52 -3.54 -12.16
N GLY A 165 3.69 -4.69 -11.50
CA GLY A 165 2.60 -5.64 -11.24
C GLY A 165 1.45 -5.01 -10.45
N PHE A 166 1.77 -4.22 -9.42
CA PHE A 166 0.80 -3.48 -8.63
C PHE A 166 0.00 -2.48 -9.49
N MET A 167 0.66 -1.71 -10.34
CA MET A 167 0.01 -0.77 -11.24
C MET A 167 -0.92 -1.46 -12.25
N ILE A 168 -0.52 -2.61 -12.79
CA ILE A 168 -1.37 -3.42 -13.68
C ILE A 168 -2.60 -3.91 -12.92
N ASN A 169 -2.42 -4.47 -11.72
CA ASN A 169 -3.53 -4.94 -10.90
C ASN A 169 -4.50 -3.80 -10.58
N LEU A 170 -3.98 -2.66 -10.12
CA LEU A 170 -4.76 -1.46 -9.81
C LEU A 170 -5.55 -0.98 -11.03
N PHE A 171 -4.91 -0.90 -12.20
CA PHE A 171 -5.56 -0.50 -13.45
C PHE A 171 -6.74 -1.40 -13.79
N VAL A 172 -6.57 -2.72 -13.68
CA VAL A 172 -7.65 -3.67 -13.94
C VAL A 172 -8.74 -3.57 -12.87
N ILE A 173 -8.38 -3.41 -11.59
CA ILE A 173 -9.31 -3.20 -10.48
C ILE A 173 -10.21 -2.01 -10.77
N VAL A 174 -9.66 -0.81 -11.01
CA VAL A 174 -10.47 0.41 -11.16
C VAL A 174 -11.40 0.33 -12.36
N ARG A 175 -10.95 -0.25 -13.47
CA ARG A 175 -11.78 -0.43 -14.69
C ARG A 175 -12.92 -1.42 -14.52
N ASN A 176 -12.75 -2.39 -13.62
CA ASN A 176 -13.81 -3.34 -13.31
C ASN A 176 -14.67 -2.85 -12.15
N LEU A 177 -14.18 -2.00 -11.26
CA LEU A 177 -14.93 -1.51 -10.11
C LEU A 177 -15.88 -0.37 -10.51
N LEU A 178 -15.40 0.58 -11.32
CA LEU A 178 -16.09 1.81 -11.67
C LEU A 178 -16.49 1.81 -13.15
N THR A 179 -17.59 2.49 -13.49
CA THR A 179 -18.07 2.60 -14.88
C THR A 179 -17.67 3.92 -15.54
N ASP A 180 -17.61 5.02 -14.78
CA ASP A 180 -17.24 6.33 -15.31
C ASP A 180 -15.71 6.46 -15.49
N PRO A 181 -15.20 6.76 -16.70
CA PRO A 181 -13.77 6.92 -16.94
C PRO A 181 -13.10 7.98 -16.07
N LYS A 182 -13.81 9.05 -15.69
CA LYS A 182 -13.23 10.10 -14.84
C LYS A 182 -13.02 9.60 -13.42
N GLU A 183 -14.01 8.91 -12.85
CA GLU A 183 -13.87 8.23 -11.55
C GLU A 183 -12.75 7.18 -11.57
N GLN A 184 -12.65 6.40 -12.66
CA GLN A 184 -11.56 5.42 -12.85
C GLN A 184 -10.18 6.09 -12.78
N ALA A 185 -9.99 7.16 -13.56
CA ALA A 185 -8.74 7.90 -13.59
C ALA A 185 -8.42 8.53 -12.23
N LEU A 186 -9.41 9.14 -11.57
CA LEU A 186 -9.24 9.73 -10.25
C LEU A 186 -8.81 8.69 -9.23
N LEU A 187 -9.51 7.56 -9.12
CA LEU A 187 -9.16 6.51 -8.16
C LEU A 187 -7.77 5.91 -8.46
N PHE A 188 -7.43 5.72 -9.74
CA PHE A 188 -6.13 5.21 -10.16
C PHE A 188 -4.99 6.13 -9.67
N PHE A 189 -5.04 7.42 -10.04
CA PHE A 189 -4.01 8.37 -9.63
C PHE A 189 -4.03 8.66 -8.14
N TYR A 190 -5.19 8.60 -7.50
CA TYR A 190 -5.30 8.75 -6.06
C TYR A 190 -4.49 7.68 -5.31
N VAL A 191 -4.64 6.40 -5.68
CA VAL A 191 -3.89 5.31 -5.06
C VAL A 191 -2.39 5.43 -5.40
N LEU A 192 -2.03 5.80 -6.63
CA LEU A 192 -0.62 6.01 -7.01
C LEU A 192 0.03 7.25 -6.37
N ALA A 193 -0.74 8.21 -5.89
CA ALA A 193 -0.21 9.38 -5.19
C ALA A 193 0.03 9.14 -3.68
N THR A 194 -0.32 7.95 -3.17
CA THR A 194 -0.09 7.60 -1.76
C THR A 194 1.41 7.40 -1.48
N PRO A 195 1.89 7.71 -0.26
CA PRO A 195 3.30 7.50 0.09
C PRO A 195 3.75 6.05 -0.03
N THR A 196 2.83 5.08 0.02
CA THR A 196 3.15 3.65 -0.11
C THR A 196 3.83 3.30 -1.44
N MET A 197 3.69 4.13 -2.48
CA MET A 197 4.41 3.93 -3.74
C MET A 197 5.94 3.98 -3.59
N GLN A 198 6.46 4.67 -2.57
CA GLN A 198 7.89 4.74 -2.29
C GLN A 198 8.50 3.37 -1.97
N LEU A 199 7.69 2.42 -1.49
CA LEU A 199 8.16 1.06 -1.17
C LEU A 199 8.70 0.35 -2.42
N PHE A 200 8.20 0.70 -3.62
CA PHE A 200 8.67 0.10 -4.87
C PHE A 200 9.96 0.73 -5.43
N PHE A 201 10.61 1.66 -4.70
CA PHE A 201 11.77 2.44 -5.19
C PHE A 201 13.11 1.88 -4.67
N GLY A 202 13.17 0.56 -4.46
CA GLY A 202 14.32 -0.14 -3.89
C GLY A 202 14.40 -0.05 -2.37
N TYR A 203 13.24 0.01 -1.70
CA TYR A 203 13.20 0.03 -0.25
C TYR A 203 13.37 -1.39 0.27
N VAL A 204 14.41 -1.62 1.07
CA VAL A 204 14.80 -2.97 1.48
C VAL A 204 13.91 -3.47 2.61
N GLU A 205 12.68 -3.82 2.25
CA GLU A 205 11.66 -4.38 3.12
C GLU A 205 10.80 -5.38 2.34
N SER A 206 9.96 -6.14 3.06
CA SER A 206 9.04 -7.14 2.51
C SER A 206 7.74 -6.55 1.94
N TYR A 207 7.38 -5.33 2.36
CA TYR A 207 6.10 -4.70 2.04
C TYR A 207 5.79 -4.51 0.54
N PRO A 208 6.77 -4.36 -0.39
CA PRO A 208 6.48 -4.39 -1.82
C PRO A 208 5.75 -5.68 -2.24
N VAL A 209 6.13 -6.83 -1.68
CA VAL A 209 5.47 -8.11 -1.92
C VAL A 209 4.08 -8.12 -1.28
N VAL A 210 3.94 -7.56 -0.08
CA VAL A 210 2.65 -7.41 0.62
C VAL A 210 1.67 -6.59 -0.20
N LEU A 211 2.06 -5.40 -0.67
CA LEU A 211 1.19 -4.53 -1.46
C LEU A 211 0.86 -5.11 -2.83
N PHE A 212 1.84 -5.68 -3.52
CA PHE A 212 1.60 -6.36 -4.79
C PHE A 212 0.58 -7.50 -4.62
N SER A 213 0.83 -8.38 -3.66
CA SER A 213 -0.05 -9.52 -3.43
C SER A 213 -1.45 -9.07 -2.96
N LEU A 214 -1.54 -8.02 -2.14
CA LEU A 214 -2.81 -7.46 -1.69
C LEU A 214 -3.61 -6.93 -2.88
N SER A 215 -2.97 -6.21 -3.80
CA SER A 215 -3.60 -5.77 -5.04
C SER A 215 -4.06 -6.96 -5.89
N LEU A 216 -3.31 -8.06 -5.93
CA LEU A 216 -3.71 -9.28 -6.64
C LEU A 216 -4.94 -9.94 -5.99
N PHE A 217 -4.99 -9.99 -4.66
CA PHE A 217 -6.16 -10.50 -3.94
C PHE A 217 -7.40 -9.64 -4.20
N LEU A 218 -7.27 -8.30 -4.12
CA LEU A 218 -8.36 -7.38 -4.44
C LEU A 218 -8.81 -7.51 -5.89
N LEU A 219 -7.89 -7.70 -6.83
CA LEU A 219 -8.21 -7.96 -8.23
C LEU A 219 -9.08 -9.20 -8.39
N VAL A 220 -8.72 -10.32 -7.74
CA VAL A 220 -9.51 -11.55 -7.77
C VAL A 220 -10.89 -11.34 -7.17
N VAL A 221 -11.01 -10.63 -6.04
CA VAL A 221 -12.30 -10.30 -5.42
C VAL A 221 -13.19 -9.48 -6.37
N VAL A 222 -12.64 -8.45 -7.02
CA VAL A 222 -13.37 -7.60 -7.97
C VAL A 222 -13.81 -8.41 -9.20
N LEU A 223 -12.92 -9.22 -9.77
CA LEU A 223 -13.25 -10.05 -10.94
C LEU A 223 -14.27 -11.15 -10.59
N TYR A 224 -14.19 -11.74 -9.39
CA TYR A 224 -15.21 -12.65 -8.88
C TYR A 224 -16.58 -11.94 -8.79
N HIS A 225 -16.63 -10.75 -8.21
CA HIS A 225 -17.87 -9.99 -8.09
C HIS A 225 -18.46 -9.62 -9.46
N LYS A 226 -17.61 -9.36 -10.46
CA LYS A 226 -18.01 -9.16 -11.86
C LYS A 226 -18.25 -10.45 -12.65
N GLN A 227 -18.30 -11.61 -11.99
CA GLN A 227 -18.55 -12.93 -12.60
C GLN A 227 -17.52 -13.32 -13.67
N LYS A 228 -16.30 -12.75 -13.61
CA LYS A 228 -15.20 -13.04 -14.54
C LYS A 228 -14.25 -14.12 -14.02
N LEU A 229 -14.29 -14.40 -12.71
CA LEU A 229 -13.53 -15.48 -12.08
C LEU A 229 -14.42 -16.30 -11.14
N PRO A 230 -14.18 -17.61 -10.99
CA PRO A 230 -14.90 -18.43 -10.03
C PRO A 230 -14.44 -18.15 -8.60
N PHE A 231 -15.34 -18.35 -7.63
CA PHE A 231 -15.03 -18.19 -6.20
C PHE A 231 -13.91 -19.11 -5.71
N SER A 232 -13.66 -20.23 -6.40
CA SER A 232 -12.59 -21.18 -6.06
C SER A 232 -11.19 -20.56 -6.09
N MET A 233 -11.00 -19.40 -6.73
CA MET A 233 -9.73 -18.66 -6.71
C MET A 233 -9.54 -17.79 -5.46
N VAL A 234 -10.60 -17.48 -4.71
CA VAL A 234 -10.52 -16.55 -3.56
C VAL A 234 -9.71 -17.14 -2.41
N PHE A 235 -9.97 -18.40 -2.00
CA PHE A 235 -9.25 -19.02 -0.90
C PHE A 235 -7.76 -19.25 -1.16
N PRO A 236 -7.33 -19.76 -2.34
CA PRO A 236 -5.90 -19.90 -2.65
C PRO A 236 -5.13 -18.58 -2.56
N LEU A 237 -5.73 -17.49 -3.06
CA LEU A 237 -5.10 -16.16 -3.00
C LEU A 237 -5.14 -15.57 -1.59
N TYR A 238 -6.18 -15.86 -0.81
CA TYR A 238 -6.22 -15.49 0.61
C TYR A 238 -5.15 -16.25 1.42
N LEU A 239 -4.93 -17.53 1.16
CA LEU A 239 -3.79 -18.26 1.75
C LEU A 239 -2.47 -17.59 1.39
N LEU A 240 -2.28 -17.25 0.11
CA LEU A 240 -1.08 -16.53 -0.33
C LEU A 240 -0.92 -15.21 0.42
N GLN A 241 -2.00 -14.44 0.63
CA GLN A 241 -1.98 -13.21 1.44
C GLN A 241 -1.48 -13.45 2.86
N VAL A 242 -2.02 -14.46 3.55
CA VAL A 242 -1.64 -14.80 4.92
C VAL A 242 -0.18 -15.26 4.98
N LEU A 243 0.28 -16.02 3.99
CA LEU A 243 1.67 -16.47 3.92
C LEU A 243 2.65 -15.33 3.57
N VAL A 244 2.21 -14.33 2.83
CA VAL A 244 3.01 -13.12 2.55
C VAL A 244 3.21 -12.31 3.83
N HIS A 245 2.16 -12.14 4.63
CA HIS A 245 2.24 -11.49 5.94
C HIS A 245 1.11 -11.98 6.85
N PHE A 246 1.42 -12.51 8.04
CA PHE A 246 0.40 -13.14 8.91
C PHE A 246 -0.71 -12.20 9.36
N LEU A 247 -0.43 -10.90 9.52
CA LEU A 247 -1.44 -9.87 9.80
C LEU A 247 -2.58 -9.84 8.75
N ASN A 248 -2.35 -10.32 7.53
CA ASN A 248 -3.41 -10.41 6.52
C ASN A 248 -4.51 -11.42 6.88
N VAL A 249 -4.35 -12.19 7.96
CA VAL A 249 -5.46 -12.95 8.58
C VAL A 249 -6.64 -12.06 8.96
N LEU A 250 -6.41 -10.75 9.17
CA LEU A 250 -7.47 -9.77 9.42
C LEU A 250 -8.46 -9.63 8.26
N PHE A 251 -8.15 -10.12 7.05
CA PHE A 251 -9.11 -10.20 5.94
C PHE A 251 -10.06 -11.41 6.03
N ALA A 252 -9.92 -12.30 7.02
CA ALA A 252 -10.81 -13.44 7.21
C ALA A 252 -12.31 -13.07 7.23
N PRO A 253 -12.77 -12.02 7.95
CA PRO A 253 -14.18 -11.67 7.97
C PRO A 253 -14.73 -11.31 6.57
N ALA A 254 -13.93 -10.64 5.74
CA ALA A 254 -14.32 -10.31 4.37
C ALA A 254 -14.43 -11.58 3.50
N VAL A 255 -13.48 -12.52 3.62
CA VAL A 255 -13.53 -13.80 2.90
C VAL A 255 -14.72 -14.64 3.33
N LEU A 256 -15.00 -14.70 4.64
CA LEU A 256 -16.16 -15.41 5.19
C LEU A 256 -17.48 -14.80 4.69
N TYR A 257 -17.56 -13.47 4.62
CA TYR A 257 -18.72 -12.79 4.04
C TYR A 257 -18.91 -13.14 2.56
N LEU A 258 -17.85 -13.15 1.75
CA LEU A 258 -17.93 -13.55 0.35
C LEU A 258 -18.34 -15.03 0.19
N ALA A 259 -17.81 -15.92 1.04
CA ALA A 259 -18.20 -17.33 1.05
C ALA A 259 -19.67 -17.52 1.43
N TYR A 260 -20.17 -16.78 2.42
CA TYR A 260 -21.59 -16.76 2.77
C TYR A 260 -22.46 -16.32 1.59
N HIS A 261 -22.06 -15.24 0.91
CA HIS A 261 -22.77 -14.74 -0.26
C HIS A 261 -22.74 -15.72 -1.44
N GLU A 262 -21.60 -16.36 -1.72
CA GLU A 262 -21.48 -17.40 -2.75
C GLU A 262 -22.37 -18.60 -2.43
N ARG A 263 -22.37 -19.07 -1.17
CA ARG A 263 -23.21 -20.19 -0.73
C ARG A 263 -24.69 -19.90 -0.97
N LYS A 264 -25.15 -18.69 -0.65
CA LYS A 264 -26.54 -18.28 -0.80
C LYS A 264 -26.98 -18.25 -2.28
N ASN A 265 -26.10 -17.84 -3.18
CA ASN A 265 -26.45 -17.61 -4.58
C ASN A 265 -26.17 -18.80 -5.51
N LYS A 266 -25.10 -19.57 -5.25
CA LYS A 266 -24.60 -20.63 -6.14
C LYS A 266 -24.31 -21.96 -5.43
N GLY A 267 -24.56 -22.04 -4.12
CA GLY A 267 -24.31 -23.23 -3.31
C GLY A 267 -22.84 -23.40 -2.90
N ALA A 268 -22.52 -24.52 -2.26
CA ALA A 268 -21.22 -24.73 -1.61
C ALA A 268 -20.12 -25.30 -2.52
N ARG A 269 -20.43 -25.69 -3.76
CA ARG A 269 -19.47 -26.40 -4.63
C ARG A 269 -18.18 -25.62 -4.86
N HIS A 270 -18.27 -24.34 -5.19
CA HIS A 270 -17.09 -23.50 -5.47
C HIS A 270 -16.29 -23.19 -4.20
N ILE A 271 -16.96 -23.11 -3.05
CA ILE A 271 -16.35 -22.94 -1.73
C ILE A 271 -15.50 -24.18 -1.41
N LEU A 272 -16.10 -25.38 -1.50
CA LEU A 272 -15.42 -26.65 -1.22
C LEU A 272 -14.23 -26.88 -2.17
N LEU A 273 -14.41 -26.57 -3.47
CA LEU A 273 -13.32 -26.65 -4.44
C LEU A 273 -12.17 -25.69 -4.08
N GLY A 274 -12.49 -24.43 -3.76
CA GLY A 274 -11.49 -23.44 -3.36
C GLY A 274 -10.74 -23.84 -2.09
N MET A 275 -11.45 -24.34 -1.07
CA MET A 275 -10.86 -24.88 0.15
C MET A 275 -9.96 -26.09 -0.14
N GLY A 276 -10.40 -27.01 -1.00
CA GLY A 276 -9.60 -28.17 -1.40
C GLY A 276 -8.30 -27.78 -2.09
N ILE A 277 -8.35 -26.83 -3.04
CA ILE A 277 -7.15 -26.28 -3.69
C ILE A 277 -6.24 -25.61 -2.65
N THR A 278 -6.83 -24.87 -1.70
CA THR A 278 -6.08 -24.17 -0.65
C THR A 278 -5.36 -25.15 0.28
N ILE A 279 -6.02 -26.22 0.70
CA ILE A 279 -5.41 -27.27 1.53
C ILE A 279 -4.28 -27.97 0.77
N ALA A 280 -4.49 -28.28 -0.51
CA ALA A 280 -3.46 -28.89 -1.36
C ALA A 280 -2.24 -27.97 -1.49
N LEU A 281 -2.46 -26.68 -1.78
CA LEU A 281 -1.38 -25.69 -1.87
C LEU A 281 -0.67 -25.50 -0.53
N ALA A 282 -1.41 -25.37 0.59
CA ALA A 282 -0.83 -25.26 1.92
C ALA A 282 0.04 -26.48 2.25
N SER A 283 -0.44 -27.68 1.92
CA SER A 283 0.31 -28.93 2.10
C SER A 283 1.59 -28.95 1.27
N ILE A 284 1.53 -28.57 -0.01
CA ILE A 284 2.71 -28.51 -0.89
C ILE A 284 3.73 -27.51 -0.34
N ILE A 285 3.28 -26.32 0.06
CA ILE A 285 4.15 -25.28 0.63
C ILE A 285 4.77 -25.77 1.93
N LEU A 286 4.00 -26.39 2.82
CA LEU A 286 4.50 -26.94 4.09
C LEU A 286 5.53 -28.05 3.86
N LEU A 287 5.29 -28.95 2.91
CA LEU A 287 6.23 -30.01 2.53
C LEU A 287 7.52 -29.42 1.93
N ALA A 288 7.41 -28.45 1.02
CA ALA A 288 8.56 -27.74 0.45
C ALA A 288 9.36 -26.98 1.51
N ALA A 289 8.68 -26.53 2.58
CA ALA A 289 9.24 -25.89 3.76
C ALA A 289 9.87 -26.85 4.78
N GLY A 290 9.87 -28.17 4.51
CA GLY A 290 10.44 -29.20 5.38
C GLY A 290 9.49 -29.79 6.42
N GLY A 291 8.19 -29.48 6.35
CA GLY A 291 7.14 -30.07 7.19
C GLY A 291 7.02 -29.51 8.62
N ASP A 292 7.96 -28.67 9.07
CA ASP A 292 7.97 -28.10 10.41
C ASP A 292 7.26 -26.74 10.47
N ILE A 293 5.99 -26.74 10.86
CA ILE A 293 5.20 -25.51 11.03
C ILE A 293 5.71 -24.64 12.20
N VAL A 294 6.33 -25.24 13.22
CA VAL A 294 6.79 -24.54 14.43
C VAL A 294 7.91 -23.55 14.09
N ARG A 295 8.68 -23.84 13.06
CA ARG A 295 9.72 -22.94 12.54
C ARG A 295 9.15 -21.61 12.02
N TYR A 296 7.89 -21.58 11.58
CA TYR A 296 7.23 -20.40 11.03
C TYR A 296 6.37 -19.65 12.04
N LEU A 297 6.23 -20.16 13.26
CA LEU A 297 5.56 -19.44 14.33
C LEU A 297 6.47 -18.32 14.85
N PRO A 298 5.97 -17.08 15.01
CA PRO A 298 6.76 -15.97 15.55
C PRO A 298 7.33 -16.33 16.93
N LYS A 299 8.65 -16.38 17.05
CA LYS A 299 9.37 -16.58 18.33
C LYS A 299 9.78 -15.24 18.95
N ALA A 300 8.90 -14.26 18.92
CA ALA A 300 9.23 -12.93 19.43
C ALA A 300 9.40 -13.01 20.96
N ALA A 301 10.56 -12.60 21.47
CA ALA A 301 10.83 -12.52 22.91
C ALA A 301 10.04 -11.37 23.57
N HIS A 302 9.55 -10.43 22.77
CA HIS A 302 8.81 -9.24 23.18
C HIS A 302 7.51 -9.12 22.38
N THR A 303 6.50 -8.47 22.96
CA THR A 303 5.23 -8.25 22.28
C THR A 303 5.33 -7.05 21.35
N HIS A 304 4.95 -7.20 20.09
CA HIS A 304 4.81 -6.07 19.16
C HIS A 304 3.57 -5.20 19.43
N TYR A 305 2.82 -5.50 20.50
CA TYR A 305 1.62 -4.78 20.89
C TYR A 305 1.94 -3.80 22.01
N LEU A 306 1.37 -2.60 21.94
CA LEU A 306 1.44 -1.66 23.06
C LEU A 306 0.67 -2.20 24.26
N SER A 307 1.32 -2.26 25.42
CA SER A 307 0.65 -2.48 26.69
C SER A 307 -0.48 -1.47 26.93
N LEU A 308 -1.61 -1.95 27.46
CA LEU A 308 -2.78 -1.11 27.75
C LEU A 308 -2.54 -0.13 28.91
N VAL A 309 -1.76 -0.55 29.93
CA VAL A 309 -1.73 0.15 31.24
C VAL A 309 -0.33 0.48 31.73
N GLN A 310 0.66 -0.41 31.59
CA GLN A 310 2.01 -0.21 32.15
C GLN A 310 3.10 -0.56 31.14
N THR A 311 4.11 0.30 31.01
CA THR A 311 5.33 0.04 30.22
C THR A 311 6.39 -0.59 31.12
N GLY A 312 6.46 -1.91 31.16
CA GLY A 312 7.57 -2.64 31.78
C GLY A 312 8.72 -2.96 30.80
N ASP A 313 8.51 -2.70 29.51
CA ASP A 313 9.47 -3.01 28.46
C ASP A 313 10.31 -1.78 28.11
N LEU A 314 11.64 -1.94 28.10
CA LEU A 314 12.59 -0.88 27.72
C LEU A 314 12.44 -0.44 26.26
N TYR A 315 11.80 -1.25 25.43
CA TYR A 315 11.52 -0.95 24.02
C TYR A 315 10.17 -0.26 23.79
N GLN A 316 9.38 -0.03 24.85
CA GLN A 316 8.06 0.59 24.75
C GLN A 316 8.04 1.98 25.41
N SER A 317 8.08 3.04 24.60
CA SER A 317 8.11 4.43 25.09
C SER A 317 6.83 4.88 25.82
N TYR A 318 5.67 4.32 25.47
CA TYR A 318 4.38 4.73 26.01
C TYR A 318 3.30 3.62 25.85
N THR A 319 2.18 3.68 26.58
CA THR A 319 1.08 2.67 26.55
C THR A 319 0.13 2.84 25.34
N LEU A 320 -1.01 2.13 25.28
CA LEU A 320 -1.97 2.28 24.18
C LEU A 320 -2.78 3.60 24.23
N PHE A 321 -3.05 4.17 25.41
CA PHE A 321 -3.89 5.38 25.55
C PHE A 321 -3.20 6.71 25.96
N PRO A 322 -1.89 6.93 25.77
CA PRO A 322 -1.24 8.20 26.07
C PRO A 322 -1.50 9.21 24.94
N ALA A 323 -1.46 10.51 25.28
CA ALA A 323 -1.63 11.59 24.29
C ALA A 323 -0.63 11.48 23.12
N TYR A 324 0.61 11.05 23.39
CA TYR A 324 1.63 10.86 22.36
C TYR A 324 1.27 9.79 21.32
N HIS A 325 0.60 8.71 21.73
CA HIS A 325 0.14 7.70 20.77
C HIS A 325 -0.90 8.28 19.80
N PHE A 326 -1.82 9.12 20.30
CA PHE A 326 -2.78 9.81 19.43
C PHE A 326 -2.12 10.80 18.47
N ILE A 327 -1.03 11.46 18.89
CA ILE A 327 -0.22 12.32 18.02
C ILE A 327 0.44 11.47 16.92
N ASP A 328 0.97 10.29 17.25
CA ASP A 328 1.56 9.39 16.26
C ASP A 328 0.52 8.83 15.28
N LEU A 329 -0.68 8.47 15.76
CA LEU A 329 -1.78 8.08 14.88
C LEU A 329 -2.22 9.22 13.97
N ALA A 330 -2.27 10.45 14.48
CA ALA A 330 -2.57 11.64 13.67
C ALA A 330 -1.49 11.89 12.61
N ASN A 331 -0.20 11.76 12.96
CA ASN A 331 0.89 11.85 12.00
C ASN A 331 0.82 10.75 10.94
N LEU A 332 0.55 9.50 11.33
CA LEU A 332 0.40 8.38 10.40
C LEU A 332 -0.74 8.64 9.40
N VAL A 333 -1.87 9.14 9.89
CA VAL A 333 -3.02 9.55 9.08
C VAL A 333 -2.65 10.67 8.12
N MET A 334 -1.95 11.70 8.62
CA MET A 334 -1.54 12.86 7.83
C MET A 334 -0.53 12.49 6.75
N LEU A 335 0.32 11.49 7.02
CA LEU A 335 1.24 10.93 6.06
C LEU A 335 0.48 10.11 5.00
N LEU A 336 -0.27 9.10 5.42
CA LEU A 336 -0.81 8.07 4.52
C LEU A 336 -2.05 8.51 3.75
N ALA A 337 -2.95 9.23 4.40
CA ALA A 337 -4.34 9.32 3.96
C ALA A 337 -5.05 10.65 4.29
N PRO A 338 -4.40 11.83 4.25
CA PRO A 338 -5.03 13.09 4.66
C PRO A 338 -6.28 13.40 3.81
N PHE A 339 -6.19 13.15 2.50
CA PHE A 339 -7.31 13.33 1.59
C PHE A 339 -8.40 12.26 1.73
N THR A 340 -8.08 11.03 2.18
CA THR A 340 -9.11 10.01 2.42
C THR A 340 -10.05 10.47 3.52
N ILE A 341 -9.47 10.91 4.65
CA ILE A 341 -10.24 11.37 5.80
C ILE A 341 -11.06 12.60 5.45
N PHE A 342 -10.46 13.54 4.71
CA PHE A 342 -11.17 14.71 4.23
C PHE A 342 -12.38 14.36 3.35
N LEU A 343 -12.22 13.43 2.40
CA LEU A 343 -13.32 12.98 1.55
C LEU A 343 -14.41 12.28 2.34
N LEU A 344 -14.05 11.40 3.28
CA LEU A 344 -15.00 10.75 4.18
C LEU A 344 -15.79 11.79 5.00
N ALA A 345 -15.10 12.79 5.56
CA ALA A 345 -15.74 13.86 6.33
C ALA A 345 -16.75 14.65 5.49
N ILE A 346 -16.43 14.96 4.22
CA ILE A 346 -17.38 15.62 3.31
C ILE A 346 -18.61 14.75 3.05
N VAL A 347 -18.42 13.45 2.80
CA VAL A 347 -19.52 12.52 2.49
C VAL A 347 -20.46 12.42 3.69
N TYR A 348 -19.92 12.16 4.89
CA TYR A 348 -20.72 12.05 6.11
C TYR A 348 -21.40 13.36 6.49
N LEU A 349 -20.71 14.49 6.37
CA LEU A 349 -21.31 15.81 6.65
C LEU A 349 -22.47 16.11 5.70
N LYS A 350 -22.31 15.78 4.41
CA LYS A 350 -23.37 15.99 3.42
C LYS A 350 -24.59 15.12 3.72
N GLU A 351 -24.38 13.85 4.08
CA GLU A 351 -25.46 12.94 4.45
C GLU A 351 -26.17 13.38 5.73
N PHE A 352 -25.41 13.79 6.75
CA PHE A 352 -25.95 14.34 8.00
C PHE A 352 -26.81 15.59 7.76
N LEU A 353 -26.33 16.54 6.95
CA LEU A 353 -27.09 17.75 6.62
C LEU A 353 -28.35 17.46 5.81
N ARG A 354 -28.31 16.46 4.90
CA ARG A 354 -29.50 16.00 4.18
C ARG A 354 -30.56 15.46 5.14
N ASN A 355 -30.15 14.62 6.09
CA ASN A 355 -31.06 14.01 7.05
C ASN A 355 -31.72 15.04 7.98
N ILE A 356 -31.03 16.14 8.30
CA ILE A 356 -31.63 17.26 9.05
C ILE A 356 -32.61 18.04 8.15
N GLY A 357 -32.28 18.29 6.89
CA GLY A 357 -33.11 19.07 5.98
C GLY A 357 -34.42 18.39 5.56
N GLU A 358 -34.47 17.05 5.53
CA GLU A 358 -35.68 16.27 5.22
C GLU A 358 -36.57 16.03 6.46
N GLY A 359 -36.11 16.42 7.65
CA GLY A 359 -36.79 16.18 8.94
C GLY A 359 -37.59 17.37 9.50
N TRP A 360 -37.81 18.42 8.71
CA TRP A 360 -38.62 19.59 9.09
C TRP A 360 -39.80 19.81 8.15
#